data_AF-A0A915ZSS7-F1
#
_entry.id   AF-A0A915ZSS7-F1
#
_cell.length_a   1.000
_cell.length_b   1.000
_cell.length_c   1.000
_cell.angle_alpha   90.00
_cell.angle_beta   90.00
_cell.angle_gamma   90.00
#
_symmetry.space_group_name_H-M   'P 1'
#
loop_
_entity.id
_entity.type
_entity.pdbx_description
1 polymer ?
#
loop_
_entity_poly.entity_id
_entity_poly.type
_entity_poly.pdbx_seq_one_letter_code
_entity_poly.pdbx_strand_id
1 'polypeptide(L)'
;MYKKRLAHFQFERSIKSSTKNKQEARFKRKCRRIFTMDNNKPARTLKQQLLTGKRHRFLFLQLQLIDKSIQHLRYTQQTKSIKKQDYNFKVPFFSLK
;
A
#
# COMPACT_ATOMS: atom_id res chain seq x y z
N MET A 1 -11.06 7.84 -5.16
CA MET A 1 -10.99 6.40 -5.55
C MET A 1 -10.76 5.55 -4.31
N TYR A 2 -11.60 4.56 -4.06
CA TYR A 2 -11.47 3.70 -2.88
C TYR A 2 -10.25 2.78 -3.00
N LYS A 3 -9.65 2.47 -1.86
CA LYS A 3 -8.44 1.66 -1.74
C LYS A 3 -8.63 0.69 -0.58
N LYS A 4 -8.11 -0.52 -0.73
CA LYS A 4 -7.98 -1.46 0.38
C LYS A 4 -6.72 -1.09 1.16
N ARG A 5 -6.89 -0.70 2.42
CA ARG A 5 -5.79 -0.41 3.34
C ARG A 5 -5.44 -1.68 4.11
N LEU A 6 -4.16 -2.04 4.07
CA LEU A 6 -3.58 -3.10 4.89
C LEU A 6 -2.66 -2.42 5.92
N ALA A 7 -2.86 -2.72 7.20
CA ALA A 7 -2.17 -2.10 8.32
C ALA A 7 -1.95 -3.12 9.45
N HIS A 8 -1.22 -2.71 10.50
CA HIS A 8 -0.96 -3.51 11.70
C HIS A 8 -0.27 -4.85 11.41
N PHE A 9 0.67 -4.85 10.47
CA PHE A 9 1.46 -6.03 10.17
C PHE A 9 2.32 -6.42 11.37
N GLN A 10 2.26 -7.69 11.74
CA GLN A 10 3.19 -8.28 12.71
C GLN A 10 4.33 -8.95 11.94
N PHE A 11 5.56 -8.64 12.34
CA PHE A 11 6.75 -9.23 11.74
C PHE A 11 7.41 -10.16 12.74
N GLU A 12 7.39 -11.45 12.41
CA GLU A 12 8.03 -12.49 13.19
C GLU A 12 9.24 -13.05 12.44
N ARG A 13 10.37 -13.17 13.14
CA ARG A 13 11.58 -13.80 12.60
C ARG A 13 11.62 -15.27 12.99
N SER A 14 12.37 -16.06 12.23
CA SER A 14 12.64 -17.44 12.63
C SER A 14 13.40 -17.48 13.97
N ILE A 15 13.06 -18.47 14.80
CA ILE A 15 13.75 -18.77 16.06
C ILE A 15 15.21 -19.17 15.81
N LYS A 16 15.48 -19.86 14.69
CA LYS A 16 16.83 -20.34 14.34
C LYS A 16 17.71 -19.16 13.91
N SER A 17 18.81 -18.94 14.63
CA SER A 17 19.76 -17.84 14.42
C SER A 17 20.28 -17.74 12.98
N SER A 18 20.69 -18.87 12.38
CA SER A 18 21.15 -18.92 10.99
C SER A 18 20.08 -18.42 10.01
N THR A 19 18.83 -18.85 10.21
CA THR A 19 17.69 -18.44 9.37
C THR A 19 17.35 -16.97 9.58
N LYS A 20 17.34 -16.50 10.83
CA LYS A 20 17.13 -15.09 11.20
C LYS A 20 18.15 -14.18 10.49
N ASN A 21 19.42 -14.53 10.53
CA ASN A 21 20.49 -13.75 9.89
C ASN A 21 20.31 -13.69 8.36
N LYS A 22 19.94 -14.82 7.74
CA LYS A 22 19.64 -14.88 6.29
C LYS A 22 18.41 -14.03 5.92
N GLN A 23 17.35 -14.04 6.74
CA GLN A 23 16.16 -13.21 6.57
C GLN A 23 16.52 -11.73 6.64
N GLU A 24 17.32 -11.33 7.63
CA GLU A 24 17.77 -9.94 7.78
C GLU A 24 18.65 -9.48 6.61
N ALA A 25 19.60 -10.32 6.19
CA ALA A 25 20.44 -10.03 5.03
C ALA A 25 19.61 -9.86 3.74
N ARG A 26 18.59 -10.71 3.53
CA ARG A 26 17.67 -10.61 2.40
C ARG A 26 16.84 -9.33 2.48
N PHE A 27 16.34 -8.98 3.65
CA PHE A 27 15.59 -7.76 3.90
C PHE A 27 16.43 -6.51 3.57
N LYS A 28 17.64 -6.40 4.14
CA LYS A 28 18.58 -5.30 3.87
C LYS A 28 18.91 -5.19 2.38
N ARG A 29 19.12 -6.32 1.69
CA ARG A 29 19.36 -6.35 0.23
C ARG A 29 18.16 -5.82 -0.55
N LYS A 30 16.94 -6.17 -0.14
CA LYS A 30 15.70 -5.70 -0.79
C LYS A 30 15.49 -4.20 -0.57
N CYS A 31 15.75 -3.69 0.64
CA CYS A 31 15.72 -2.25 0.92
C CYS A 31 16.66 -1.49 -0.01
N ARG A 32 17.93 -1.93 -0.10
CA ARG A 32 18.90 -1.33 -1.03
C ARG A 32 18.38 -1.31 -2.47
N ARG A 33 17.95 -2.47 -2.99
CA ARG A 33 17.44 -2.58 -4.36
C ARG A 33 16.27 -1.64 -4.63
N ILE A 34 15.34 -1.48 -3.69
CA ILE A 34 14.17 -0.62 -3.88
C ILE A 34 14.55 0.86 -3.78
N PHE A 35 15.41 1.23 -2.83
CA PHE A 35 15.80 2.63 -2.64
C PHE A 35 16.77 3.14 -3.70
N THR A 36 17.50 2.26 -4.38
CA THR A 36 18.39 2.60 -5.49
C THR A 36 17.83 2.18 -6.86
N MET A 37 16.56 1.76 -6.94
CA MET A 37 16.00 1.25 -8.19
C MET A 37 15.88 2.33 -9.27
N ASP A 38 15.70 3.58 -8.85
CA ASP A 38 15.73 4.75 -9.71
C ASP A 38 17.14 5.37 -9.64
N ASN A 39 18.00 4.99 -10.59
CA ASN A 39 19.42 5.37 -10.61
C ASN A 39 19.62 6.90 -10.60
N ASN A 40 18.68 7.65 -11.16
CA ASN A 40 18.75 9.11 -11.25
C ASN A 40 18.32 9.80 -9.95
N LYS A 41 17.46 9.15 -9.16
CA LYS A 41 16.87 9.72 -7.93
C LYS A 41 16.76 8.67 -6.82
N PRO A 42 17.89 8.19 -6.28
CA PRO A 42 17.88 7.25 -5.17
C PRO A 42 17.21 7.87 -3.93
N ALA A 43 16.45 7.06 -3.21
CA ALA A 43 15.80 7.46 -1.98
C ALA A 43 16.80 7.49 -0.81
N ARG A 44 17.34 8.68 -0.54
CA ARG A 44 18.36 8.90 0.51
C ARG A 44 17.73 9.34 1.83
N THR A 45 16.68 10.14 1.79
CA THR A 45 15.98 10.59 3.01
C THR A 45 14.84 9.66 3.39
N LEU A 46 14.47 9.63 4.67
CA LEU A 46 13.34 8.83 5.16
C LEU A 46 12.04 9.14 4.39
N LYS A 47 11.79 10.43 4.12
CA LYS A 47 10.62 10.86 3.33
C LYS A 47 10.62 10.27 1.92
N GLN A 48 11.77 10.28 1.24
CA GLN A 48 11.90 9.65 -0.07
C GLN A 48 11.71 8.13 0.03
N GLN A 49 12.29 7.48 1.04
CA GLN A 49 12.14 6.04 1.25
C GLN A 49 10.70 5.65 1.53
N LEU A 50 9.95 6.45 2.30
CA LEU A 50 8.51 6.25 2.54
C LEU A 50 7.72 6.34 1.24
N LEU A 51 8.00 7.34 0.39
CA LEU A 51 7.34 7.50 -0.91
C LEU A 51 7.67 6.33 -1.86
N THR A 52 8.95 5.96 -1.95
CA THR A 52 9.41 4.82 -2.77
C THR A 52 8.84 3.51 -2.27
N GLY A 53 8.83 3.28 -0.95
CA GLY A 53 8.19 2.14 -0.30
C GLY A 53 6.70 2.06 -0.65
N LYS A 54 5.98 3.19 -0.55
CA LYS A 54 4.57 3.28 -0.94
C LYS A 54 4.35 2.95 -2.42
N ARG A 55 5.18 3.51 -3.32
CA ARG A 55 5.12 3.25 -4.77
C ARG A 55 5.31 1.76 -5.09
N HIS A 56 6.26 1.10 -4.43
CA HIS A 56 6.58 -0.30 -4.65
C HIS A 56 5.81 -1.27 -3.74
N ARG A 57 4.89 -0.77 -2.91
CA ARG A 57 4.15 -1.56 -1.89
C ARG A 57 5.10 -2.39 -1.02
N PHE A 58 6.22 -1.78 -0.63
CA PHE A 58 7.25 -2.40 0.17
C PHE A 58 7.24 -1.85 1.59
N LEU A 59 7.21 -2.77 2.55
CA LEU A 59 7.29 -2.48 3.98
C LEU A 59 8.73 -2.61 4.43
N PHE A 60 9.26 -1.53 4.99
CA PHE A 60 10.58 -1.50 5.63
C PHE A 60 10.54 -0.99 7.07
N LEU A 61 9.43 -0.36 7.47
CA LEU A 61 9.12 -0.01 8.85
C LEU A 61 7.91 -0.82 9.31
N GLN A 62 7.87 -1.11 10.61
CA GLN A 62 6.81 -1.92 11.20
C GLN A 62 5.43 -1.23 11.16
N LEU A 63 5.39 0.09 11.32
CA LEU A 63 4.15 0.87 11.34
C LEU A 63 3.72 1.38 9.95
N GLN A 64 4.27 0.82 8.87
CA GLN A 64 3.86 1.20 7.53
C GLN A 64 2.56 0.52 7.10
N LEU A 65 1.78 1.28 6.33
CA LEU A 65 0.53 0.85 5.72
C LEU A 65 0.70 0.68 4.21
N ILE A 66 -0.01 -0.31 3.65
CA ILE A 66 -0.08 -0.53 2.21
C ILE A 66 -1.48 -0.15 1.75
N ASP A 67 -1.57 0.86 0.89
CA ASP A 67 -2.79 1.18 0.17
C ASP A 67 -2.76 0.45 -1.20
N LYS A 68 -3.69 -0.47 -1.43
CA LYS A 68 -3.86 -1.14 -2.74
C LYS A 68 -5.13 -0.63 -3.41
N SER A 69 -5.07 -0.31 -4.70
CA SER A 69 -6.27 0.01 -5.47
C SER A 69 -7.17 -1.21 -5.58
N ILE A 70 -8.48 -0.98 -5.52
CA ILE A 70 -9.47 -2.04 -5.69
C ILE A 70 -9.78 -2.13 -7.19
N GLN A 71 -9.22 -3.15 -7.85
CA GLN A 71 -9.25 -3.28 -9.32
C GLN A 71 -10.63 -3.62 -9.88
N HIS A 72 -11.47 -4.33 -9.12
CA HIS A 72 -12.81 -4.70 -9.55
C HIS A 72 -13.82 -3.54 -9.43
N LEU A 73 -13.46 -2.45 -8.75
CA LEU A 73 -14.29 -1.26 -8.69
C LEU A 73 -13.98 -0.38 -9.91
N ARG A 74 -14.89 -0.42 -10.89
CA ARG A 74 -14.90 0.53 -12.01
C ARG A 74 -15.64 1.77 -11.55
N TYR A 75 -14.91 2.89 -11.43
CA TYR A 75 -15.53 4.18 -11.19
C TYR A 75 -15.82 4.81 -12.53
N THR A 76 -17.07 5.20 -12.75
CA THR A 76 -17.39 6.13 -13.83
C THR A 76 -16.68 7.45 -13.52
N GLN A 77 -15.97 8.03 -14.49
CA GLN A 77 -15.37 9.37 -14.34
C GLN A 77 -16.42 10.49 -14.37
N GLN A 78 -17.70 10.13 -14.25
CA GLN A 78 -18.78 11.09 -14.35
C GLN A 78 -18.74 11.99 -13.11
N THR A 79 -18.47 13.27 -13.33
CA THR A 79 -18.72 14.39 -12.41
C THR A 79 -20.22 14.65 -12.21
N LYS A 80 -21.08 13.67 -12.48
CA LYS A 80 -22.53 13.81 -12.35
C LYS A 80 -22.92 13.49 -10.91
N SER A 81 -23.75 14.35 -10.34
CA SER A 81 -24.43 14.14 -9.06
C SER A 81 -25.02 12.74 -9.04
N ILE A 82 -24.74 11.97 -8.00
CA ILE A 82 -25.24 10.61 -7.78
C ILE A 82 -26.77 10.68 -7.89
N LYS A 83 -27.40 9.96 -8.82
CA LYS A 83 -28.87 9.87 -8.94
C LYS A 83 -29.36 8.52 -8.44
N LYS A 84 -30.56 8.50 -7.83
CA LYS A 84 -31.19 7.27 -7.32
C LYS A 84 -31.41 6.23 -8.43
N GLN A 85 -31.72 6.68 -9.64
CA GLN A 85 -31.96 5.83 -10.81
C GLN A 85 -30.74 5.05 -11.30
N ASP A 86 -29.52 5.45 -10.92
CA ASP A 86 -28.29 4.81 -11.39
C ASP A 86 -27.97 3.51 -10.60
N TYR A 87 -28.76 3.18 -9.57
CA TYR A 87 -28.52 2.06 -8.66
C TYR A 87 -29.74 1.14 -8.59
N ASN A 88 -29.55 -0.14 -8.90
CA ASN A 88 -30.59 -1.17 -8.81
C ASN A 88 -30.85 -1.66 -7.37
N PHE A 89 -30.30 -0.96 -6.37
CA PHE A 89 -30.41 -1.31 -4.96
C PHE A 89 -30.64 -0.04 -4.12
N LYS A 90 -31.20 -0.21 -2.90
CA LYS A 90 -31.41 0.90 -1.97
C LYS A 90 -30.06 1.44 -1.50
N VAL A 91 -29.71 2.65 -1.93
CA VAL A 91 -28.50 3.34 -1.46
C VAL A 91 -28.86 4.14 -0.21
N PRO A 92 -28.19 3.91 0.94
CA PRO A 92 -28.48 4.63 2.19
C PRO A 92 -28.41 6.15 2.05
N PHE A 93 -27.53 6.66 1.19
CA PHE A 93 -27.38 8.09 0.91
C PHE A 93 -28.70 8.77 0.47
N PHE A 94 -29.58 8.10 -0.28
CA PHE A 94 -30.89 8.64 -0.69
C PHE A 94 -32.03 8.33 0.29
N SER A 95 -31.71 7.64 1.39
CA SER A 95 -32.69 7.16 2.38
C SER A 95 -32.67 8.00 3.66
N LEU A 96 -31.62 8.81 3.83
CA LEU A 96 -31.49 9.76 4.93
C LEU A 96 -32.37 10.98 4.61
N LYS A 97 -33.39 11.22 5.43
CA LYS A 97 -34.24 12.42 5.38
C LYS A 97 -33.57 13.58 6.12
#